data_AF-A0A8H6ND87-F1
#
_entry.id   AF-A0A8H6ND87-F1
#
_cell.length_a   1.000
_cell.length_b   1.000
_cell.length_c   1.000
_cell.angle_alpha   90.00
_cell.angle_beta   90.00
_cell.angle_gamma   90.00
#
_symmetry.space_group_name_H-M   'P 1'
#
loop_
_entity.id
_entity.type
_entity.pdbx_description
1 polymer ?
#
loop_
_entity_poly.entity_id
_entity_poly.type
_entity_poly.pdbx_seq_one_letter_code
_entity_poly.pdbx_strand_id
1 'polypeptide(L)'
;MDHLDLHDKFYLSHVCRATRALTKRDWERAIGQLSDDEEVDFLVGLAFVKPNYWTCQHCCQLHRRLDSDLPGWYIRDEDYGTCPYGRGAETRKMLQSTYHEIRHSHVQQAIKLTQRPQDDKDGYLEKLLRPFERLAVSPEFLDMHLLMDLWADLRIVGGRCLSFTKCDFWVDVKEISLDNLDGLEVCSHMGSWEVKSAGPYPDSYLSRDCGVKGFMDDIHLALSTPGREVSGYCSLCVTDYVAVAVDGKLLIKRWADLGRYLSPLSRENPEFEARVSGFYYGPAEISVHHIPGSARQRYSEGWSTASERYQRHARVM
;
A
#
# COMPACT_ATOMS: atom_id res chain seq x y z
N MET A 1 18.54 -27.90 15.15
CA MET A 1 18.30 -27.70 13.70
C MET A 1 16.85 -27.95 13.35
N ASP A 2 16.21 -28.97 13.93
CA ASP A 2 14.88 -29.41 13.49
C ASP A 2 13.77 -28.37 13.66
N HIS A 3 13.88 -27.48 14.66
CA HIS A 3 12.93 -26.40 14.95
C HIS A 3 13.06 -25.13 14.07
N LEU A 4 14.03 -25.09 13.16
CA LEU A 4 14.19 -23.93 12.26
C LEU A 4 13.36 -24.09 11.00
N ASP A 5 12.87 -22.98 10.46
CA ASP A 5 12.19 -22.97 9.17
C ASP A 5 13.16 -23.29 8.02
N LEU A 6 12.61 -23.65 6.87
CA LEU A 6 13.40 -24.09 5.72
C LEU A 6 14.35 -22.98 5.22
N HIS A 7 13.86 -21.74 5.18
CA HIS A 7 14.64 -20.57 4.75
C HIS A 7 15.77 -20.25 5.72
N ASP A 8 15.58 -20.42 7.03
CA ASP A 8 16.62 -20.25 8.04
C ASP A 8 17.72 -21.30 7.90
N LYS A 9 17.33 -22.57 7.75
CA LYS A 9 18.28 -23.67 7.51
C LYS A 9 19.07 -23.41 6.22
N PHE A 10 18.39 -22.95 5.16
CA PHE A 10 19.03 -22.59 3.90
C PHE A 10 20.04 -21.45 4.10
N TYR A 11 19.62 -20.33 4.68
CA TYR A 11 20.49 -19.17 4.90
C TYR A 11 21.71 -19.53 5.76
N LEU A 12 21.50 -20.22 6.89
CA LEU A 12 22.56 -20.65 7.78
C LEU A 12 23.60 -21.53 7.09
N SER A 13 23.17 -22.45 6.22
CA SER A 13 24.10 -23.31 5.47
C SER A 13 25.00 -22.54 4.48
N HIS A 14 24.57 -21.36 4.06
CA HIS A 14 25.32 -20.51 3.14
C HIS A 14 26.30 -19.58 3.87
N VAL A 15 25.99 -19.16 5.11
CA VAL A 15 26.83 -18.22 5.86
C VAL A 15 27.90 -18.88 6.75
N CYS A 16 27.73 -20.14 7.16
CA CYS A 16 28.69 -20.81 8.05
C CYS A 16 29.02 -22.25 7.62
N ARG A 17 30.31 -22.63 7.69
CA ARG A 17 30.77 -23.99 7.33
C ARG A 17 30.26 -25.05 8.29
N ALA A 18 30.15 -24.73 9.58
CA ALA A 18 29.67 -25.66 10.60
C ALA A 18 28.19 -25.97 10.39
N THR A 19 27.36 -24.94 10.19
CA THR A 19 25.93 -25.12 9.86
C THR A 19 25.75 -25.84 8.53
N ARG A 20 26.57 -25.56 7.51
CA ARG A 20 26.58 -26.33 6.25
C ARG A 20 26.82 -27.82 6.47
N ALA A 21 27.79 -28.15 7.32
CA ALA A 21 28.12 -29.52 7.69
C ALA A 21 27.03 -30.18 8.57
N LEU A 22 26.21 -29.40 9.26
CA LEU A 22 25.07 -29.88 10.05
C LEU A 22 23.81 -30.05 9.19
N THR A 23 23.59 -29.19 8.19
CA THR A 23 22.41 -29.30 7.31
C THR A 23 22.54 -30.45 6.32
N LYS A 24 23.73 -30.70 5.74
CA LYS A 24 24.01 -31.74 4.71
C LYS A 24 22.81 -32.03 3.81
N ARG A 25 22.18 -30.97 3.30
CA ARG A 25 20.93 -31.03 2.55
C ARG A 25 21.22 -30.68 1.11
N ASP A 26 20.64 -31.44 0.20
CA ASP A 26 20.54 -31.07 -1.20
C ASP A 26 19.47 -29.99 -1.33
N TRP A 27 19.91 -28.73 -1.42
CA TRP A 27 19.01 -27.59 -1.45
C TRP A 27 18.25 -27.48 -2.76
N GLU A 28 18.85 -27.87 -3.89
CA GLU A 28 18.18 -27.84 -5.19
C GLU A 28 17.00 -28.81 -5.17
N ARG A 29 17.22 -30.03 -4.70
CA ARG A 29 16.15 -31.01 -4.53
C ARG A 29 15.11 -30.57 -3.50
N ALA A 30 15.54 -30.01 -2.37
CA ALA A 30 14.63 -29.61 -1.30
C ALA A 30 13.71 -28.45 -1.71
N ILE A 31 14.23 -27.48 -2.48
CA ILE A 31 13.46 -26.34 -2.99
C ILE A 31 12.57 -26.81 -4.16
N GLY A 32 13.10 -27.64 -5.07
CA GLY A 32 12.32 -28.17 -6.21
C GLY A 32 11.21 -29.16 -5.83
N GLN A 33 11.01 -29.44 -4.54
CA GLN A 33 9.92 -30.26 -4.01
C GLN A 33 8.82 -29.44 -3.33
N LEU A 34 9.00 -28.12 -3.20
CA LEU A 34 8.00 -27.23 -2.61
C LEU A 34 6.82 -27.07 -3.57
N SER A 35 5.63 -26.88 -3.02
CA SER A 35 4.52 -26.32 -3.79
C SER A 35 4.76 -24.84 -4.11
N ASP A 36 4.00 -24.27 -5.04
CA ASP A 36 4.11 -22.85 -5.39
C ASP A 36 3.96 -21.94 -4.15
N ASP A 37 2.98 -22.23 -3.28
CA ASP A 37 2.75 -21.47 -2.03
C ASP A 37 3.94 -21.60 -1.06
N GLU A 38 4.45 -22.81 -0.88
CA GLU A 38 5.61 -23.08 -0.01
C GLU A 38 6.89 -22.43 -0.55
N GLU A 39 7.05 -22.37 -1.87
CA GLU A 39 8.16 -21.69 -2.52
C GLU A 39 8.09 -20.18 -2.25
N VAL A 40 6.92 -19.55 -2.38
CA VAL A 40 6.75 -18.12 -2.07
C VAL A 40 7.07 -17.83 -0.60
N ASP A 41 6.56 -18.64 0.32
CA ASP A 41 6.85 -18.51 1.76
C ASP A 41 8.34 -18.67 2.06
N PHE A 42 8.99 -19.64 1.42
CA PHE A 42 10.44 -19.81 1.49
C PHE A 42 11.19 -18.57 1.01
N LEU A 43 10.79 -17.98 -0.13
CA LEU A 43 11.39 -16.78 -0.68
C LEU A 43 11.15 -15.55 0.23
N VAL A 44 9.97 -15.41 0.83
CA VAL A 44 9.65 -14.34 1.79
C VAL A 44 10.55 -14.43 3.02
N GLY A 45 10.72 -15.63 3.59
CA GLY A 45 11.67 -15.83 4.68
C GLY A 45 13.11 -15.50 4.28
N LEU A 46 13.51 -15.85 3.06
CA LEU A 46 14.83 -15.50 2.52
C LEU A 46 15.00 -13.99 2.28
N ALA A 47 13.95 -13.30 1.83
CA ALA A 47 13.92 -11.85 1.69
C ALA A 47 14.04 -11.13 3.04
N PHE A 48 13.49 -11.71 4.11
CA PHE A 48 13.53 -11.14 5.45
C PHE A 48 14.97 -11.04 5.98
N VAL A 49 15.74 -12.12 5.83
CA VAL A 49 17.14 -12.15 6.27
C VAL A 49 18.06 -11.33 5.35
N LYS A 50 17.67 -11.10 4.08
CA LYS A 50 18.44 -10.30 3.11
C LYS A 50 17.94 -8.83 3.03
N PRO A 51 18.66 -7.84 3.59
CA PRO A 51 18.17 -6.46 3.68
C PRO A 51 17.81 -5.85 2.33
N ASN A 52 18.58 -6.17 1.30
CA ASN A 52 18.44 -5.56 -0.02
C ASN A 52 17.56 -6.38 -0.96
N TYR A 53 16.70 -7.25 -0.46
CA TYR A 53 15.82 -8.09 -1.27
C TYR A 53 14.36 -8.04 -0.81
N TRP A 54 13.42 -8.28 -1.71
CA TRP A 54 11.99 -8.44 -1.42
C TRP A 54 11.40 -9.51 -2.33
N THR A 55 10.29 -10.12 -1.91
CA THR A 55 9.58 -11.11 -2.74
C THR A 55 8.46 -10.45 -3.51
N CYS A 56 8.44 -10.61 -4.82
CA CYS A 56 7.39 -10.03 -5.66
C CYS A 56 6.12 -10.89 -5.66
N GLN A 57 4.97 -10.22 -5.54
CA GLN A 57 3.66 -10.85 -5.59
C GLN A 57 3.30 -11.40 -6.97
N HIS A 58 3.81 -10.78 -8.04
CA HIS A 58 3.35 -11.07 -9.41
C HIS A 58 4.11 -12.22 -10.05
N CYS A 59 5.43 -12.28 -9.84
CA CYS A 59 6.27 -13.32 -10.41
C CYS A 59 6.75 -14.34 -9.37
N CYS A 60 6.45 -14.13 -8.09
CA CYS A 60 6.90 -14.98 -7.00
C CYS A 60 8.44 -15.14 -6.97
N GLN A 61 9.19 -14.10 -7.32
CA GLN A 61 10.66 -14.11 -7.32
C GLN A 61 11.24 -13.11 -6.32
N LEU A 62 12.52 -13.33 -5.97
CA LEU A 62 13.31 -12.37 -5.20
C LEU A 62 13.87 -11.25 -6.08
N HIS A 63 13.50 -10.02 -5.75
CA HIS A 63 14.03 -8.83 -6.40
C HIS A 63 14.97 -8.08 -5.48
N ARG A 64 16.00 -7.48 -6.06
CA ARG A 64 16.85 -6.55 -5.34
C ARG A 64 16.09 -5.25 -5.09
N ARG A 65 16.24 -4.70 -3.89
CA ARG A 65 15.78 -3.36 -3.55
C ARG A 65 16.54 -2.33 -4.40
N LEU A 66 15.80 -1.38 -4.96
CA LEU A 66 16.37 -0.20 -5.59
C LEU A 66 16.26 0.95 -4.60
N ASP A 67 17.35 1.69 -4.37
CA ASP A 67 17.33 2.80 -3.41
C ASP A 67 16.51 4.00 -3.90
N SER A 68 16.13 3.99 -5.18
CA SER A 68 15.21 4.93 -5.82
C SER A 68 13.74 4.47 -5.80
N ASP A 69 13.43 3.24 -5.38
CA ASP A 69 12.05 2.75 -5.21
C ASP A 69 11.47 3.35 -3.93
N LEU A 70 10.90 4.54 -4.05
CA LEU A 70 10.26 5.31 -2.98
C LEU A 70 8.83 5.68 -3.38
N PRO A 71 7.88 5.71 -2.43
CA PRO A 71 6.52 6.18 -2.69
C PRO A 71 6.49 7.56 -3.35
N GLY A 72 5.69 7.69 -4.41
CA GLY A 72 5.46 8.94 -5.13
C GLY A 72 6.57 9.39 -6.10
N TRP A 73 7.63 8.59 -6.25
CA TRP A 73 8.58 8.79 -7.34
C TRP A 73 8.08 8.07 -8.59
N TYR A 74 7.81 8.84 -9.64
CA TYR A 74 7.55 8.28 -10.97
C TYR A 74 8.85 7.69 -11.50
N ILE A 75 9.06 6.39 -11.29
CA ILE A 75 10.16 5.70 -11.94
C ILE A 75 9.77 5.62 -13.44
N ARG A 76 10.68 5.98 -14.34
CA ARG A 76 10.41 5.87 -15.79
C ARG A 76 10.57 4.42 -16.23
N ASP A 77 9.78 4.00 -17.23
CA ASP A 77 9.76 2.65 -17.81
C ASP A 77 11.16 2.08 -18.18
N GLU A 78 12.14 2.94 -18.32
CA GLU A 78 13.49 2.61 -18.76
C GLU A 78 14.47 2.32 -17.59
N ASP A 79 14.16 2.72 -16.35
CA ASP A 79 15.07 2.63 -15.18
C ASP A 79 14.83 1.40 -14.27
N TYR A 80 13.98 0.47 -14.69
CA TYR A 80 13.36 -0.48 -13.77
C TYR A 80 14.13 -1.80 -13.57
N GLY A 81 14.75 -1.92 -12.39
CA GLY A 81 15.00 -3.20 -11.72
C GLY A 81 13.77 -3.79 -11.02
N THR A 82 12.55 -3.34 -11.36
CA THR A 82 11.28 -3.90 -10.86
C THR A 82 10.85 -5.10 -11.71
N CYS A 83 9.96 -5.92 -11.15
CA CYS A 83 9.48 -7.14 -11.77
C CYS A 83 8.91 -6.90 -13.19
N PRO A 84 9.38 -7.63 -14.23
CA PRO A 84 8.88 -7.45 -15.60
C PRO A 84 7.39 -7.81 -15.73
N TYR A 85 6.89 -8.70 -14.87
CA TYR A 85 5.48 -9.10 -14.81
C TYR A 85 4.59 -8.08 -14.06
N GLY A 86 5.17 -7.19 -13.25
CA GLY A 86 4.41 -6.11 -12.59
C GLY A 86 3.95 -5.00 -13.54
N ARG A 87 4.55 -4.88 -14.73
CA ARG A 87 4.23 -3.80 -15.69
C ARG A 87 2.85 -3.91 -16.34
N GLY A 88 2.31 -5.12 -16.50
CA GLY A 88 1.08 -5.34 -17.28
C GLY A 88 -0.22 -5.32 -16.45
N ALA A 89 -0.11 -5.53 -15.14
CA ALA A 89 -1.25 -5.64 -14.23
C ALA A 89 -1.33 -4.49 -13.20
N GLU A 90 -0.54 -3.44 -13.33
CA GLU A 90 -0.66 -2.23 -12.48
C GLU A 90 -0.87 -0.95 -13.32
N THR A 91 -0.93 -1.09 -14.65
CA THR A 91 -0.91 0.03 -15.61
C THR A 91 -2.26 0.69 -15.87
N ARG A 92 -3.35 0.32 -15.18
CA ARG A 92 -4.54 1.20 -15.11
C ARG A 92 -4.39 2.19 -13.96
N LYS A 93 -3.65 3.24 -14.31
CA LYS A 93 -3.34 4.45 -13.54
C LYS A 93 -4.63 5.06 -12.97
N MET A 94 -4.75 5.07 -11.65
CA MET A 94 -5.72 5.88 -10.92
C MET A 94 -5.00 7.05 -10.24
N LEU A 95 -5.77 8.09 -9.92
CA LEU A 95 -5.31 9.38 -9.41
C LEU A 95 -4.42 9.34 -8.15
N GLN A 96 -4.68 8.43 -7.22
CA GLN A 96 -3.82 8.27 -6.04
C GLN A 96 -2.61 7.39 -6.34
N SER A 97 -2.73 6.43 -7.27
CA SER A 97 -1.63 5.57 -7.68
C SER A 97 -0.59 6.31 -8.53
N THR A 98 -0.93 7.42 -9.17
CA THR A 98 0.04 8.20 -9.97
C THR A 98 0.98 9.06 -9.13
N TYR A 99 0.54 9.52 -7.95
CA TYR A 99 1.32 10.49 -7.16
C TYR A 99 1.93 9.95 -5.88
N HIS A 100 1.35 8.91 -5.27
CA HIS A 100 1.91 8.30 -4.05
C HIS A 100 1.53 6.82 -3.94
N GLU A 101 2.02 6.01 -4.88
CA GLU A 101 1.81 4.56 -4.82
C GLU A 101 2.67 3.91 -3.73
N ILE A 102 2.02 3.19 -2.82
CA ILE A 102 2.72 2.32 -1.87
C ILE A 102 2.64 0.89 -2.41
N ARG A 103 3.77 0.29 -2.77
CA ARG A 103 3.85 -1.09 -3.29
C ARG A 103 4.08 -2.12 -2.19
N HIS A 104 3.93 -3.40 -2.53
CA HIS A 104 4.30 -4.47 -1.60
C HIS A 104 5.76 -4.41 -1.17
N SER A 105 6.64 -4.06 -2.11
CA SER A 105 8.07 -3.88 -1.87
C SER A 105 8.29 -2.87 -0.74
N HIS A 106 7.59 -1.73 -0.78
CA HIS A 106 7.65 -0.69 0.26
C HIS A 106 7.22 -1.24 1.62
N VAL A 107 6.10 -1.97 1.71
CA VAL A 107 5.61 -2.57 2.97
C VAL A 107 6.62 -3.57 3.53
N GLN A 108 7.10 -4.49 2.71
CA GLN A 108 8.10 -5.49 3.11
C GLN A 108 9.39 -4.83 3.60
N GLN A 109 9.93 -3.86 2.85
CA GLN A 109 11.16 -3.18 3.24
C GLN A 109 10.98 -2.35 4.52
N ALA A 110 9.88 -1.61 4.65
CA ALA A 110 9.62 -0.78 5.82
C ALA A 110 9.59 -1.62 7.10
N ILE A 111 8.82 -2.71 7.11
CA ILE A 111 8.71 -3.58 8.29
C ILE A 111 10.05 -4.26 8.59
N LYS A 112 10.67 -4.87 7.57
CA LYS A 112 11.94 -5.59 7.73
C LYS A 112 13.06 -4.70 8.25
N LEU A 113 13.24 -3.51 7.69
CA LEU A 113 14.31 -2.58 8.11
C LEU A 113 14.02 -1.94 9.47
N THR A 114 12.75 -1.81 9.87
CA THR A 114 12.39 -1.31 11.21
C THR A 114 12.86 -2.26 12.32
N GLN A 115 12.90 -3.57 12.05
CA GLN A 115 13.32 -4.59 13.01
C GLN A 115 14.84 -4.73 13.13
N ARG A 116 15.62 -4.04 12.28
CA ARG A 116 17.08 -4.13 12.29
C ARG A 116 17.72 -3.18 13.32
N PRO A 117 18.91 -3.53 13.85
CA PRO A 117 19.72 -2.62 14.64
C PRO A 117 19.97 -1.30 13.91
N GLN A 118 20.10 -0.20 14.64
CA GLN A 118 20.23 1.14 14.06
C GLN A 118 21.50 1.27 13.19
N ASP A 119 22.60 0.63 13.61
CA ASP A 119 23.89 0.66 12.90
C ASP A 119 23.84 -0.01 11.51
N ASP A 120 22.82 -0.83 11.24
CA ASP A 120 22.61 -1.52 9.96
C ASP A 120 21.68 -0.76 9.00
N LYS A 121 21.18 0.42 9.39
CA LYS A 121 20.25 1.19 8.56
C LYS A 121 21.01 2.14 7.63
N ASP A 122 20.94 1.84 6.34
CA ASP A 122 21.53 2.61 5.23
C ASP A 122 20.76 3.91 4.87
N GLY A 123 19.92 4.42 5.76
CA GLY A 123 19.06 5.58 5.52
C GLY A 123 17.90 5.35 4.54
N TYR A 124 17.78 4.18 3.89
CA TYR A 124 16.66 3.90 3.00
C TYR A 124 15.32 3.91 3.76
N LEU A 125 15.29 3.33 4.97
CA LEU A 125 14.09 3.34 5.81
C LEU A 125 13.62 4.77 6.13
N GLU A 126 14.55 5.68 6.42
CA GLU A 126 14.22 7.08 6.70
C GLU A 126 13.62 7.78 5.49
N LYS A 127 14.15 7.49 4.29
CA LYS A 127 13.58 7.99 3.02
C LYS A 127 12.19 7.42 2.77
N LEU A 128 12.02 6.12 3.04
CA LEU A 128 10.77 5.40 2.81
C LEU A 128 9.62 5.86 3.72
N LEU A 129 9.92 6.13 5.00
CA LEU A 129 8.96 6.62 5.99
C LEU A 129 8.84 8.14 6.03
N ARG A 130 9.59 8.86 5.19
CA ARG A 130 9.51 10.32 5.15
C ARG A 130 8.13 10.72 4.61
N PRO A 131 7.43 11.66 5.27
CA PRO A 131 6.21 12.22 4.73
C PRO A 131 6.42 12.78 3.32
N PHE A 132 5.46 12.50 2.45
CA PHE A 132 5.42 12.94 1.07
C PHE A 132 4.43 14.09 0.93
N GLU A 133 4.81 15.12 0.18
CA GLU A 133 3.97 16.27 -0.10
C GLU A 133 4.08 16.64 -1.58
N ARG A 134 2.94 16.90 -2.21
CA ARG A 134 2.88 17.39 -3.59
C ARG A 134 1.73 18.36 -3.72
N LEU A 135 2.02 19.55 -4.25
CA LEU A 135 1.07 20.65 -4.33
C LEU A 135 0.53 20.83 -5.75
N ALA A 136 -0.73 21.28 -5.83
CA ALA A 136 -1.41 21.65 -7.06
C ALA A 136 -1.22 20.65 -8.22
N VAL A 137 -1.37 19.36 -7.94
CA VAL A 137 -1.33 18.35 -9.00
C VAL A 137 -2.66 18.31 -9.74
N SER A 138 -2.57 18.44 -11.07
CA SER A 138 -3.69 18.13 -11.95
C SER A 138 -3.61 16.65 -12.32
N PRO A 139 -4.69 15.89 -12.14
CA PRO A 139 -4.78 14.48 -12.53
C PRO A 139 -4.49 14.31 -14.02
N GLU A 140 -3.40 13.64 -14.38
CA GLU A 140 -2.93 13.51 -15.78
C GLU A 140 -3.95 12.91 -16.77
N PHE A 141 -5.04 12.32 -16.26
CA PHE A 141 -6.06 11.60 -17.04
C PHE A 141 -7.40 12.33 -17.17
N LEU A 142 -7.56 13.48 -16.52
CA LEU A 142 -8.81 14.23 -16.55
C LEU A 142 -8.58 15.54 -17.29
N ASP A 143 -9.42 15.80 -18.28
CA ASP A 143 -9.51 17.06 -19.05
C ASP A 143 -10.11 18.18 -18.16
N MET A 144 -9.70 18.23 -16.88
CA MET A 144 -10.42 18.88 -15.80
C MET A 144 -9.53 19.79 -14.97
N HIS A 145 -10.11 20.93 -14.61
CA HIS A 145 -9.56 21.92 -13.69
C HIS A 145 -9.50 21.45 -12.21
N LEU A 146 -9.63 20.15 -11.95
CA LEU A 146 -9.52 19.59 -10.60
C LEU A 146 -8.05 19.56 -10.22
N LEU A 147 -7.73 20.26 -9.13
CA LEU A 147 -6.40 20.33 -8.56
C LEU A 147 -6.43 19.68 -7.17
N MET A 148 -5.29 19.12 -6.78
CA MET A 148 -5.15 18.49 -5.47
C MET A 148 -3.81 18.87 -4.82
N ASP A 149 -3.86 19.12 -3.51
CA ASP A 149 -2.70 19.08 -2.62
C ASP A 149 -2.74 17.72 -1.92
N LEU A 150 -1.65 16.98 -2.04
CA LEU A 150 -1.50 15.63 -1.51
C LEU A 150 -0.43 15.63 -0.42
N TRP A 151 -0.80 15.15 0.75
CA TRP A 151 0.13 14.80 1.83
C TRP A 151 -0.06 13.35 2.21
N ALA A 152 1.03 12.61 2.38
CA ALA A 152 0.97 11.21 2.77
C ALA A 152 2.09 10.85 3.74
N ASP A 153 1.81 9.91 4.63
CA ASP A 153 2.75 9.45 5.65
C ASP A 153 2.59 7.95 5.91
N LEU A 154 3.71 7.27 6.11
CA LEU A 154 3.79 5.83 6.31
C LEU A 154 4.41 5.52 7.67
N ARG A 155 3.85 4.54 8.38
CA ARG A 155 4.31 4.17 9.73
C ARG A 155 4.33 2.68 9.95
N ILE A 156 5.28 2.24 10.77
CA ILE A 156 5.30 0.87 11.30
C ILE A 156 4.83 0.88 12.74
N VAL A 157 3.68 0.25 13.02
CA VAL A 157 3.07 0.18 14.35
C VAL A 157 2.76 -1.28 14.66
N GLY A 158 3.34 -1.83 15.73
CA GLY A 158 3.11 -3.22 16.13
C GLY A 158 3.43 -4.26 15.05
N GLY A 159 4.45 -4.01 14.22
CA GLY A 159 4.83 -4.89 13.11
C GLY A 159 3.90 -4.80 11.88
N ARG A 160 2.99 -3.83 11.85
CA ARG A 160 2.10 -3.55 10.72
C ARG A 160 2.49 -2.26 10.04
N CYS A 161 2.30 -2.19 8.73
CA CYS A 161 2.53 -0.98 7.95
C CYS A 161 1.20 -0.22 7.79
N LEU A 162 1.14 1.02 8.25
CA LEU A 162 -0.06 1.86 8.20
C LEU A 162 0.22 3.10 7.38
N SER A 163 -0.70 3.48 6.50
CA SER A 163 -0.61 4.72 5.73
C SER A 163 -1.70 5.70 6.14
N PHE A 164 -1.35 6.98 6.08
CA PHE A 164 -2.31 8.08 6.09
C PHE A 164 -2.12 8.92 4.86
N THR A 165 -3.24 9.40 4.31
CA THR A 165 -3.25 10.29 3.17
C THR A 165 -4.24 11.42 3.43
N LYS A 166 -3.83 12.64 3.12
CA LYS A 166 -4.66 13.83 3.13
C LYS A 166 -4.65 14.42 1.72
N CYS A 167 -5.83 14.59 1.15
CA CYS A 167 -6.03 15.19 -0.16
C CYS A 167 -6.96 16.39 0.00
N ASP A 168 -6.46 17.58 -0.31
CA ASP A 168 -7.29 18.77 -0.45
C ASP A 168 -7.60 18.94 -1.94
N PHE A 169 -8.85 18.84 -2.35
CA PHE A 169 -9.30 18.99 -3.73
C PHE A 169 -9.95 20.36 -3.93
N TRP A 170 -9.67 21.02 -5.05
CA TRP A 170 -10.34 22.26 -5.45
C TRP A 170 -10.36 22.40 -6.97
N VAL A 171 -11.19 23.30 -7.47
CA VAL A 171 -11.26 23.63 -8.88
C VAL A 171 -10.84 25.09 -9.09
N ASP A 172 -9.99 25.35 -10.07
CA ASP A 172 -9.35 26.67 -10.26
C ASP A 172 -10.34 27.79 -10.61
N VAL A 173 -11.46 27.43 -11.26
CA VAL A 173 -12.41 28.39 -11.85
C VAL A 173 -13.82 28.31 -11.26
N LYS A 174 -14.12 27.26 -10.48
CA LYS A 174 -15.48 26.96 -9.96
C LYS A 174 -15.40 26.34 -8.57
N GLU A 175 -16.52 26.39 -7.85
CA GLU A 175 -16.67 25.59 -6.64
C GLU A 175 -16.70 24.10 -6.98
N ILE A 176 -16.24 23.29 -6.02
CA ILE A 176 -16.24 21.85 -6.16
C ILE A 176 -17.67 21.30 -6.10
N SER A 177 -17.99 20.37 -6.98
CA SER A 177 -19.30 19.72 -7.08
C SER A 177 -19.12 18.27 -7.51
N LEU A 178 -20.16 17.45 -7.35
CA LEU A 178 -20.11 16.06 -7.81
C LEU A 178 -19.76 15.92 -9.30
N ASP A 179 -20.21 16.87 -10.11
CA ASP A 179 -19.98 16.88 -11.56
C ASP A 179 -18.50 17.09 -11.94
N ASN A 180 -17.69 17.62 -11.02
CA ASN A 180 -16.28 17.92 -11.25
C ASN A 180 -15.32 17.14 -10.33
N LEU A 181 -15.81 16.06 -9.71
CA LEU A 181 -15.06 15.17 -8.82
C LEU A 181 -14.76 13.80 -9.45
N ASP A 182 -14.48 13.77 -10.75
CA ASP A 182 -14.09 12.52 -11.42
C ASP A 182 -12.73 12.02 -10.88
N GLY A 183 -12.59 10.69 -10.84
CA GLY A 183 -11.40 9.97 -10.39
C GLY A 183 -10.96 10.17 -8.93
N LEU A 184 -11.84 10.70 -8.08
CA LEU A 184 -11.68 10.65 -6.64
C LEU A 184 -11.56 9.19 -6.18
N GLU A 185 -10.57 8.87 -5.37
CA GLU A 185 -10.36 7.51 -4.85
C GLU A 185 -10.01 7.60 -3.36
N VAL A 186 -10.44 6.62 -2.57
CA VAL A 186 -9.95 6.38 -1.20
C VAL A 186 -9.18 5.06 -1.15
N CYS A 187 -9.58 4.07 -1.91
CA CYS A 187 -8.83 2.84 -2.14
C CYS A 187 -9.25 2.22 -3.47
N SER A 188 -8.59 1.14 -3.89
CA SER A 188 -8.90 0.42 -5.14
C SER A 188 -10.34 -0.07 -5.24
N HIS A 189 -11.06 -0.10 -4.12
CA HIS A 189 -12.48 -0.45 -4.03
C HIS A 189 -13.43 0.75 -3.98
N MET A 190 -12.97 1.96 -3.64
CA MET A 190 -13.82 3.11 -3.38
C MET A 190 -13.35 4.35 -4.15
N GLY A 191 -14.15 4.78 -5.11
CA GLY A 191 -13.93 6.03 -5.82
C GLY A 191 -15.05 6.39 -6.79
N SER A 192 -14.88 7.51 -7.51
CA SER A 192 -15.92 8.15 -8.33
C SER A 192 -15.90 7.77 -9.81
N TRP A 193 -15.19 6.72 -10.20
CA TRP A 193 -15.02 6.36 -11.60
C TRP A 193 -16.33 5.94 -12.28
N GLU A 194 -16.63 6.54 -13.43
CA GLU A 194 -17.57 5.97 -14.38
C GLU A 194 -16.92 4.74 -15.03
N VAL A 195 -17.43 3.54 -14.73
CA VAL A 195 -17.12 2.37 -15.54
C VAL A 195 -17.84 2.55 -16.87
N LYS A 196 -17.20 3.26 -17.81
CA LYS A 196 -17.66 3.28 -19.21
C LYS A 196 -17.46 1.85 -19.74
N SER A 197 -18.54 1.09 -19.78
CA SER A 197 -18.66 -0.25 -20.35
C SER A 197 -18.27 -0.25 -21.83
N ALA A 198 -16.98 -0.13 -22.15
CA ALA A 198 -16.46 -0.19 -23.51
C ALA A 198 -16.10 -1.62 -23.95
N GLY A 199 -16.50 -2.63 -23.17
CA GLY A 199 -16.31 -4.05 -23.48
C GLY A 199 -17.64 -4.76 -23.72
N PRO A 200 -17.65 -5.90 -24.45
CA PRO A 200 -18.85 -6.66 -24.78
C PRO A 200 -19.45 -7.42 -23.57
N TYR A 201 -18.94 -7.18 -22.36
CA TYR A 201 -19.49 -7.76 -21.15
C TYR A 201 -20.73 -6.95 -20.74
N PRO A 202 -21.91 -7.58 -20.66
CA PRO A 202 -23.14 -6.89 -20.31
C PRO A 202 -23.00 -6.23 -18.93
N ASP A 203 -23.67 -5.08 -18.75
CA ASP A 203 -23.83 -4.18 -17.59
C ASP A 203 -24.08 -4.85 -16.22
N SER A 204 -23.29 -5.86 -15.89
CA SER A 204 -23.44 -6.69 -14.72
C SER A 204 -22.16 -6.56 -13.91
N TYR A 205 -22.34 -6.06 -12.68
CA TYR A 205 -21.41 -6.05 -11.55
C TYR A 205 -20.51 -4.83 -11.34
N LEU A 206 -20.38 -3.90 -12.29
CA LEU A 206 -19.54 -2.71 -12.06
C LEU A 206 -20.26 -1.35 -12.09
N SER A 207 -21.59 -1.37 -11.97
CA SER A 207 -22.47 -0.18 -12.01
C SER A 207 -22.47 0.57 -10.67
N ARG A 208 -21.73 1.68 -10.49
CA ARG A 208 -21.85 2.60 -9.32
C ARG A 208 -21.73 2.00 -7.89
N ASP A 209 -21.67 0.68 -7.77
CA ASP A 209 -21.82 -0.14 -6.55
C ASP A 209 -20.54 -0.98 -6.28
N CYS A 210 -19.49 -0.85 -7.11
CA CYS A 210 -18.16 -1.40 -6.79
C CYS A 210 -17.54 -0.63 -5.63
N GLY A 211 -17.86 0.66 -5.52
CA GLY A 211 -17.76 1.39 -4.27
C GLY A 211 -18.79 0.80 -3.33
N VAL A 212 -18.34 0.20 -2.25
CA VAL A 212 -19.19 -0.15 -1.10
C VAL A 212 -20.21 0.97 -0.92
N LYS A 213 -21.51 0.63 -0.99
CA LYS A 213 -22.63 1.59 -0.92
C LYS A 213 -22.30 2.72 0.05
N GLY A 214 -22.34 3.95 -0.46
CA GLY A 214 -22.27 5.13 0.40
C GLY A 214 -21.07 6.06 0.19
N PHE A 215 -19.98 5.68 -0.50
CA PHE A 215 -18.85 6.63 -0.64
C PHE A 215 -19.27 7.93 -1.35
N MET A 216 -19.91 7.84 -2.53
CA MET A 216 -20.37 9.04 -3.24
C MET A 216 -21.52 9.75 -2.51
N ASP A 217 -22.35 9.00 -1.78
CA ASP A 217 -23.39 9.58 -0.93
C ASP A 217 -22.78 10.38 0.24
N ASP A 218 -21.67 9.90 0.81
CA ASP A 218 -20.90 10.58 1.85
C ASP A 218 -20.25 11.85 1.31
N ILE A 219 -19.70 11.80 0.08
CA ILE A 219 -19.18 13.01 -0.59
C ILE A 219 -20.30 14.01 -0.84
N HIS A 220 -21.45 13.57 -1.34
CA HIS A 220 -22.63 14.42 -1.51
C HIS A 220 -23.10 15.02 -0.17
N LEU A 221 -23.10 14.23 0.90
CA LEU A 221 -23.44 14.69 2.25
C LEU A 221 -22.43 15.72 2.75
N ALA A 222 -21.14 15.51 2.54
CA ALA A 222 -20.09 16.45 2.93
C ALA A 222 -20.23 17.79 2.19
N LEU A 223 -20.52 17.76 0.88
CA LEU A 223 -20.76 18.95 0.08
C LEU A 223 -22.05 19.68 0.47
N SER A 224 -23.11 18.95 0.81
CA SER A 224 -24.38 19.54 1.26
C SER A 224 -24.38 19.99 2.72
N THR A 225 -23.38 19.60 3.51
CA THR A 225 -23.18 20.04 4.90
C THR A 225 -21.76 20.57 5.16
N PRO A 226 -21.37 21.72 4.57
CA PRO A 226 -20.02 22.27 4.71
C PRO A 226 -19.60 22.46 6.18
N GLY A 227 -18.33 22.17 6.45
CA GLY A 227 -17.73 22.19 7.79
C GLY A 227 -18.00 20.96 8.64
N ARG A 228 -18.90 20.06 8.23
CA ARG A 228 -19.19 18.81 8.94
C ARG A 228 -18.34 17.65 8.41
N GLU A 229 -17.68 16.93 9.33
CA GLU A 229 -17.00 15.68 8.98
C GLU A 229 -18.02 14.58 8.68
N VAL A 230 -17.88 13.96 7.52
CA VAL A 230 -18.57 12.71 7.14
C VAL A 230 -17.54 11.60 7.16
N SER A 231 -17.78 10.55 7.94
CA SER A 231 -16.83 9.44 8.12
C SER A 231 -17.39 8.17 7.49
N GLY A 232 -16.52 7.38 6.87
CA GLY A 232 -16.88 6.07 6.32
C GLY A 232 -15.70 5.11 6.29
N TYR A 233 -15.92 3.92 5.73
CA TYR A 233 -14.93 2.85 5.68
C TYR A 233 -15.17 1.89 4.53
N CYS A 234 -14.14 1.16 4.11
CA CYS A 234 -14.23 0.13 3.08
C CYS A 234 -14.63 -1.22 3.67
N SER A 235 -15.65 -1.88 3.12
CA SER A 235 -16.03 -3.24 3.53
C SER A 235 -15.13 -4.35 2.95
N LEU A 236 -14.21 -4.01 2.05
CA LEU A 236 -13.35 -4.98 1.36
C LEU A 236 -11.91 -4.96 1.88
N CYS A 237 -11.38 -3.78 2.20
CA CYS A 237 -10.03 -3.63 2.77
C CYS A 237 -10.07 -2.77 4.03
N VAL A 238 -8.99 -2.83 4.82
CA VAL A 238 -8.88 -2.11 6.09
C VAL A 238 -8.54 -0.64 5.85
N THR A 239 -9.55 0.12 5.42
CA THR A 239 -9.44 1.55 5.11
C THR A 239 -10.58 2.34 5.76
N ASP A 240 -10.22 3.37 6.51
CA ASP A 240 -11.14 4.37 7.04
C ASP A 240 -10.93 5.70 6.32
N TYR A 241 -11.98 6.51 6.20
CA TYR A 241 -11.86 7.87 5.67
C TYR A 241 -12.75 8.88 6.38
N VAL A 242 -12.40 10.15 6.16
CA VAL A 242 -13.22 11.31 6.49
C VAL A 242 -13.24 12.24 5.28
N ALA A 243 -14.42 12.71 4.91
CA ALA A 243 -14.64 13.76 3.92
C ALA A 243 -15.22 15.00 4.61
N VAL A 244 -14.75 16.18 4.23
CA VAL A 244 -15.28 17.46 4.71
C VAL A 244 -15.16 18.51 3.61
N ALA A 245 -16.26 19.23 3.34
CA ALA A 245 -16.24 20.37 2.43
C ALA A 245 -16.03 21.66 3.23
N VAL A 246 -15.00 22.44 2.91
CA VAL A 246 -14.68 23.71 3.59
C VAL A 246 -14.11 24.68 2.57
N ASP A 247 -14.56 25.93 2.58
CA ASP A 247 -14.04 27.02 1.74
C ASP A 247 -13.98 26.68 0.23
N GLY A 248 -15.02 26.01 -0.28
CA GLY A 248 -15.10 25.59 -1.69
C GLY A 248 -14.16 24.43 -2.06
N LYS A 249 -13.46 23.84 -1.08
CA LYS A 249 -12.59 22.67 -1.23
C LYS A 249 -13.25 21.42 -0.64
N LEU A 250 -12.88 20.25 -1.17
CA LEU A 250 -13.17 18.96 -0.54
C LEU A 250 -11.88 18.42 0.07
N LEU A 251 -11.84 18.26 1.38
CA LEU A 251 -10.76 17.60 2.08
C LEU A 251 -11.14 16.14 2.33
N ILE A 252 -10.27 15.23 1.90
CA ILE A 252 -10.36 13.80 2.22
C ILE A 252 -9.15 13.37 3.02
N LYS A 253 -9.41 12.71 4.15
CA LYS A 253 -8.40 12.02 4.95
C LYS A 253 -8.65 10.53 4.87
N ARG A 254 -7.60 9.75 4.69
CA ARG A 254 -7.64 8.29 4.59
C ARG A 254 -6.63 7.69 5.57
N TRP A 255 -7.02 6.61 6.22
CA TRP A 255 -6.14 5.72 6.98
C TRP A 255 -6.26 4.32 6.42
N ALA A 256 -5.15 3.65 6.14
CA ALA A 256 -5.16 2.27 5.69
C ALA A 256 -4.17 1.40 6.46
N ASP A 257 -4.58 0.18 6.76
CA ASP A 257 -3.70 -0.88 7.26
C ASP A 257 -3.22 -1.70 6.07
N LEU A 258 -1.94 -1.58 5.74
CA LEU A 258 -1.32 -2.21 4.57
C LEU A 258 -0.82 -3.63 4.86
N GLY A 259 -1.08 -4.15 6.07
CA GLY A 259 -0.75 -5.52 6.44
C GLY A 259 0.58 -5.67 7.18
N ARG A 260 1.04 -6.92 7.23
CA ARG A 260 2.24 -7.37 7.95
C ARG A 260 3.34 -7.79 6.96
N TYR A 261 4.51 -8.10 7.50
CA TYR A 261 5.54 -8.81 6.75
C TYR A 261 5.14 -10.29 6.65
N LEU A 262 4.37 -10.61 5.62
CA LEU A 262 3.92 -11.97 5.31
C LEU A 262 3.99 -12.18 3.80
N SER A 263 3.83 -13.43 3.38
CA SER A 263 3.76 -13.76 1.97
C SER A 263 2.61 -13.02 1.27
N PRO A 264 2.82 -12.52 0.04
CA PRO A 264 1.78 -11.83 -0.72
C PRO A 264 0.61 -12.76 -1.09
N LEU A 265 0.83 -14.07 -1.13
CA LEU A 265 -0.17 -15.08 -1.45
C LEU A 265 -0.74 -15.76 -0.20
N SER A 266 -0.21 -15.42 0.99
CA SER A 266 -0.67 -16.04 2.22
C SER A 266 -2.06 -15.51 2.57
N ARG A 267 -2.97 -16.45 2.84
CA ARG A 267 -4.30 -16.18 3.41
C ARG A 267 -4.23 -15.50 4.78
N GLU A 268 -3.08 -15.50 5.43
CA GLU A 268 -2.83 -14.79 6.69
C GLU A 268 -2.50 -13.30 6.49
N ASN A 269 -2.39 -12.84 5.23
CA ASN A 269 -2.17 -11.43 4.85
C ASN A 269 -3.28 -10.87 3.95
N PRO A 270 -4.56 -11.00 4.33
CA PRO A 270 -5.68 -10.67 3.46
C PRO A 270 -5.77 -9.16 3.19
N GLU A 271 -5.19 -8.29 4.04
CA GLU A 271 -5.14 -6.84 3.83
C GLU A 271 -4.43 -6.46 2.54
N PHE A 272 -3.35 -7.19 2.26
CA PHE A 272 -2.52 -6.92 1.10
C PHE A 272 -3.20 -7.42 -0.17
N GLU A 273 -3.74 -8.64 -0.14
CA GLU A 273 -4.45 -9.26 -1.27
C GLU A 273 -5.71 -8.46 -1.64
N ALA A 274 -6.52 -8.06 -0.65
CA ALA A 274 -7.71 -7.24 -0.88
C ALA A 274 -7.36 -5.94 -1.60
N ARG A 275 -6.23 -5.31 -1.29
CA ARG A 275 -5.84 -4.05 -1.94
C ARG A 275 -5.55 -4.22 -3.43
N VAL A 276 -5.01 -5.37 -3.82
CA VAL A 276 -4.57 -5.67 -5.19
C VAL A 276 -5.70 -6.29 -6.02
N SER A 277 -6.60 -7.05 -5.38
CA SER A 277 -7.69 -7.78 -6.06
C SER A 277 -8.77 -6.89 -6.67
N GLY A 278 -8.98 -5.67 -6.14
CA GLY A 278 -10.06 -4.77 -6.52
C GLY A 278 -10.17 -4.44 -8.03
N PHE A 279 -9.10 -4.62 -8.80
CA PHE A 279 -9.06 -4.33 -10.24
C PHE A 279 -9.19 -5.54 -11.17
N TYR A 280 -8.80 -6.73 -10.71
CA TYR A 280 -8.51 -7.86 -11.62
C TYR A 280 -9.42 -9.07 -11.45
N TYR A 281 -9.95 -9.30 -10.24
CA TYR A 281 -10.59 -10.58 -9.91
C TYR A 281 -12.09 -10.47 -9.56
N GLY A 282 -12.66 -9.27 -9.67
CA GLY A 282 -14.03 -9.02 -9.27
C GLY A 282 -14.21 -8.99 -7.74
N PRO A 283 -15.29 -8.37 -7.24
CA PRO A 283 -15.45 -8.01 -5.83
C PRO A 283 -15.73 -9.18 -4.85
N ALA A 284 -15.73 -10.44 -5.30
CA ALA A 284 -16.43 -11.50 -4.57
C ALA A 284 -15.60 -12.36 -3.61
N GLU A 285 -14.28 -12.51 -3.78
CA GLU A 285 -13.56 -13.57 -3.06
C GLU A 285 -12.84 -13.13 -1.79
N ILE A 286 -12.54 -11.84 -1.61
CA ILE A 286 -11.69 -11.38 -0.49
C ILE A 286 -12.27 -10.13 0.15
N SER A 287 -12.90 -10.31 1.32
CA SER A 287 -13.28 -9.24 2.22
C SER A 287 -12.47 -9.36 3.50
N VAL A 288 -11.74 -8.30 3.85
CA VAL A 288 -11.09 -8.20 5.15
C VAL A 288 -12.04 -7.56 6.14
N HIS A 289 -12.60 -8.38 7.01
CA HIS A 289 -13.41 -7.87 8.11
C HIS A 289 -12.56 -6.97 9.02
N HIS A 290 -12.98 -5.72 9.20
CA HIS A 290 -12.41 -4.82 10.18
C HIS A 290 -13.48 -4.00 10.90
N ILE A 291 -13.14 -3.50 12.08
CA ILE A 291 -13.99 -2.58 12.83
C ILE A 291 -13.85 -1.20 12.18
N PRO A 292 -14.94 -0.51 11.81
CA PRO A 292 -14.88 0.87 11.32
C PRO A 292 -14.13 1.79 12.29
N GLY A 293 -13.23 2.61 11.78
CA GLY A 293 -12.36 3.49 12.57
C GLY A 293 -11.10 2.83 13.14
N SER A 294 -10.92 1.51 12.99
CA SER A 294 -9.77 0.81 13.56
C SER A 294 -8.44 1.14 12.89
N ALA A 295 -8.41 1.43 11.58
CA ALA A 295 -7.19 1.88 10.90
C ALA A 295 -6.80 3.28 11.40
N ARG A 296 -7.78 4.18 11.51
CA ARG A 296 -7.59 5.53 12.09
C ARG A 296 -7.08 5.46 13.52
N GLN A 297 -7.67 4.61 14.34
CA GLN A 297 -7.27 4.42 15.74
C GLN A 297 -5.82 3.93 15.85
N ARG A 298 -5.46 2.81 15.19
CA ARG A 298 -4.11 2.24 15.24
C ARG A 298 -3.04 3.23 14.78
N TYR A 299 -3.34 3.96 13.70
CA TYR A 299 -2.42 4.97 13.17
C TYR A 299 -2.18 6.10 14.19
N SER A 300 -3.23 6.51 14.91
CA SER A 300 -3.17 7.55 15.94
C SER A 300 -2.46 7.08 17.21
N GLU A 301 -2.67 5.84 17.63
CA GLU A 301 -1.96 5.22 18.76
C GLU A 301 -0.46 5.05 18.48
N GLY A 302 -0.07 4.85 17.22
CA GLY A 302 1.34 4.91 16.81
C GLY A 302 1.95 6.30 16.91
N TRP A 303 1.16 7.37 16.76
CA TRP A 303 1.64 8.75 16.82
C TRP A 303 2.11 9.16 18.22
N SER A 304 1.40 8.72 19.26
CA SER A 304 1.77 9.05 20.65
C SER A 304 3.11 8.44 21.06
N THR A 305 3.52 7.33 20.45
CA THR A 305 4.82 6.68 20.72
C THR A 305 5.95 7.14 19.78
N ALA A 306 5.64 7.50 18.53
CA ALA A 306 6.64 7.97 17.56
C ALA A 306 7.02 9.45 17.70
N SER A 307 6.08 10.32 18.10
CA SER A 307 6.32 11.76 18.28
C SER A 307 7.32 12.06 19.42
N GLU A 308 7.35 11.24 20.47
CA GLU A 308 8.36 11.35 21.54
C GLU A 308 9.78 11.00 21.05
N ARG A 309 9.92 10.11 20.06
CA ARG A 309 11.23 9.75 19.47
C ARG A 309 11.73 10.82 18.51
N TYR A 310 10.86 11.38 17.68
CA TYR A 310 11.25 12.45 16.74
C TYR A 310 11.55 13.78 17.44
N GLN A 311 10.79 14.14 18.49
CA GLN A 311 11.07 15.37 19.25
C GLN A 311 12.36 15.32 20.09
N ARG A 312 12.85 14.14 20.46
CA ARG A 312 14.16 13.99 21.12
C ARG A 312 15.34 14.23 20.17
N HIS A 313 15.19 13.91 18.89
CA HIS A 313 16.25 14.15 17.89
C HIS A 313 16.29 15.61 17.41
N ALA A 314 15.14 16.31 17.39
CA ALA A 314 15.08 17.72 17.01
C ALA A 314 15.52 18.72 18.11
N ARG A 315 15.91 18.24 19.30
CA ARG A 315 16.41 19.08 20.41
C ARG A 315 17.93 18.97 20.65
N VAL A 316 18.66 18.26 19.77
CA VAL A 316 20.13 18.10 19.86
C VAL A 316 20.84 18.66 18.62
N MET A 317 20.18 19.54 17.86
CA MET A 317 20.81 20.44 16.88
C MET A 317 20.43 21.88 17.22
#